data_AF-A0AAV2HYD6-F1
#
_entry.id   AF-A0AAV2HYD6-F1
#
_cell.length_a   1.000
_cell.length_b   1.000
_cell.length_c   1.000
_cell.angle_alpha   90.00
_cell.angle_beta   90.00
_cell.angle_gamma   90.00
#
_symmetry.space_group_name_H-M   'P 1'
#
loop_
_entity.id
_entity.type
_entity.pdbx_description
1 polymer ?
#
loop_
_entity_poly.entity_id
_entity_poly.type
_entity_poly.pdbx_seq_one_letter_code
_entity_poly.pdbx_strand_id
1 'polypeptide(L)'
;NQRVKLNVGGAVFETWTHTLLKKPGTRLSRLARALEKDESYDADRGEYFFDRHPGIFATVMHYYRTEELHTDHNICGNIIK
;
A
#
# COMPACT_ATOMS: atom_id res chain seq x y z
N ASN A 1 3.42 -8.60 -16.26
CA ASN A 1 3.05 -7.58 -15.26
C ASN A 1 1.92 -8.12 -14.42
N GLN A 2 2.09 -8.21 -13.09
CA GLN A 2 1.07 -8.72 -12.16
C GLN A 2 0.47 -7.57 -11.35
N ARG A 3 -0.85 -7.61 -11.14
CA ARG A 3 -1.55 -6.70 -10.24
C ARG A 3 -1.56 -7.27 -8.82
N VAL A 4 -1.59 -6.39 -7.84
CA VAL A 4 -1.68 -6.72 -6.42
C VAL A 4 -2.81 -5.90 -5.80
N LYS A 5 -3.59 -6.56 -4.93
CA LYS A 5 -4.63 -5.95 -4.13
C LYS A 5 -4.13 -5.69 -2.71
N LEU A 6 -4.36 -4.48 -2.24
CA LEU A 6 -4.02 -4.00 -0.90
C LEU A 6 -5.32 -3.52 -0.25
N ASN A 7 -5.88 -4.33 0.64
CA ASN A 7 -7.07 -3.97 1.41
C ASN A 7 -6.63 -3.19 2.66
N VAL A 8 -7.00 -1.91 2.72
CA VAL A 8 -6.61 -1.00 3.79
C VAL A 8 -7.86 -0.51 4.52
N GLY A 9 -8.06 -1.00 5.74
CA GLY A 9 -9.24 -0.67 6.55
C GLY A 9 -10.57 -1.01 5.87
N GLY A 10 -10.58 -2.00 4.97
CA GLY A 10 -11.75 -2.42 4.18
C GLY A 10 -11.81 -1.84 2.75
N ALA A 11 -10.99 -0.83 2.42
CA ALA A 11 -10.93 -0.28 1.06
C ALA A 11 -9.84 -0.97 0.24
N VAL A 12 -10.20 -1.51 -0.92
CA VAL A 12 -9.25 -2.23 -1.79
C VAL A 12 -8.57 -1.28 -2.76
N PHE A 13 -7.26 -1.18 -2.64
CA PHE A 13 -6.37 -0.50 -3.58
C PHE A 13 -5.76 -1.54 -4.50
N GLU A 14 -5.87 -1.34 -5.81
CA GLU A 14 -5.22 -2.19 -6.80
C GLU A 14 -4.12 -1.43 -7.53
N THR A 15 -2.97 -2.07 -7.70
CA THR A 15 -1.82 -1.48 -8.40
C THR A 15 -0.95 -2.56 -9.02
N TRP A 16 0.06 -2.15 -9.79
CA TRP A 16 1.04 -3.06 -10.34
C TRP A 16 2.17 -3.35 -9.36
N THR A 17 2.68 -4.59 -9.35
CA THR A 17 3.86 -4.95 -8.56
C THR A 17 5.06 -4.05 -8.87
N HIS A 18 5.30 -3.69 -10.14
CA HIS A 18 6.37 -2.77 -10.50
C HIS A 18 6.20 -1.37 -9.92
N THR A 19 4.97 -0.91 -9.68
CA THR A 19 4.73 0.39 -9.03
C THR A 19 5.25 0.35 -7.60
N LEU A 20 5.00 -0.73 -6.86
CA LEU A 20 5.50 -0.90 -5.49
C LEU A 20 7.03 -1.07 -5.42
N LEU A 21 7.65 -1.56 -6.50
CA LEU A 21 9.10 -1.71 -6.60
C LEU A 21 9.84 -0.39 -6.85
N LYS A 22 9.15 0.69 -7.26
CA LYS A 22 9.77 2.00 -7.52
C LYS A 22 10.47 2.59 -6.29
N LYS A 23 10.02 2.27 -5.07
CA LYS A 23 10.61 2.73 -3.82
C LYS A 23 11.22 1.55 -3.05
N PRO A 24 12.44 1.13 -3.39
CA PRO A 24 13.07 -0.03 -2.76
C PRO A 24 13.29 0.19 -1.26
N GLY A 25 13.27 -0.89 -0.48
CA GLY A 25 13.48 -0.86 0.97
C GLY A 25 12.21 -0.58 1.78
N THR A 26 11.14 -0.13 1.13
CA THR A 26 9.82 0.03 1.76
C THR A 26 9.13 -1.31 2.01
N ARG A 27 8.19 -1.35 2.96
CA ARG A 27 7.35 -2.55 3.21
C ARG A 27 6.61 -2.99 1.95
N LEU A 28 6.00 -2.07 1.19
CA LEU A 28 5.27 -2.42 -0.03
C LEU A 28 6.19 -2.99 -1.12
N SER A 29 7.44 -2.51 -1.24
CA SER A 29 8.41 -3.11 -2.16
C SER A 29 8.81 -4.53 -1.79
N ARG A 30 8.80 -4.87 -0.49
CA ARG A 30 9.01 -6.24 -0.01
C ARG A 30 7.82 -7.14 -0.34
N LEU A 31 6.58 -6.67 -0.13
CA LEU A 31 5.37 -7.44 -0.46
C LEU A 31 5.30 -7.77 -1.95
N ALA A 32 5.71 -6.84 -2.82
CA ALA A 32 5.78 -7.08 -4.26
C ALA A 32 6.77 -8.20 -4.66
N ARG A 33 7.75 -8.52 -3.81
CA ARG A 33 8.71 -9.63 -4.01
C ARG A 33 8.33 -10.90 -3.27
N ALA A 34 7.65 -10.77 -2.13
CA ALA A 34 7.28 -11.88 -1.27
C ALA A 34 6.15 -12.73 -1.84
N LEU A 35 5.39 -12.21 -2.84
CA LEU A 35 4.40 -12.95 -3.64
C LEU A 35 3.67 -14.01 -2.81
N GLU A 36 2.90 -13.58 -1.79
CA GLU A 36 2.01 -14.44 -0.97
C GLU A 36 2.65 -15.09 0.28
N LYS A 37 3.96 -14.95 0.50
CA LYS A 37 4.65 -15.49 1.70
C LYS A 37 4.58 -14.60 2.94
N ASP A 38 3.97 -13.43 2.85
CA ASP A 38 3.86 -12.49 3.98
C ASP A 38 2.62 -12.82 4.82
N GLU A 39 2.73 -12.69 6.13
CA GLU A 39 1.64 -12.95 7.08
C GLU A 39 0.39 -12.10 6.84
N SER A 40 0.54 -10.93 6.21
CA SER A 40 -0.59 -10.06 5.89
C SER A 40 -1.36 -10.47 4.64
N TYR A 41 -0.95 -11.53 3.93
CA TYR A 41 -1.63 -12.02 2.75
C TYR A 41 -2.82 -12.93 3.12
N ASP A 42 -4.01 -12.54 2.67
CA ASP A 42 -5.22 -13.35 2.71
C ASP A 42 -5.33 -14.12 1.38
N ALA A 43 -5.10 -15.43 1.43
CA ALA A 43 -5.13 -16.31 0.28
C ALA A 43 -6.55 -16.55 -0.27
N ASP A 44 -7.57 -16.51 0.60
CA ASP A 44 -8.97 -16.72 0.21
C ASP A 44 -9.48 -15.53 -0.63
N ARG A 45 -9.02 -14.32 -0.29
CA ARG A 45 -9.39 -13.07 -0.98
C ARG A 45 -8.37 -12.64 -2.06
N GLY A 46 -7.17 -13.20 -2.02
CA GLY A 46 -6.07 -12.86 -2.91
C GLY A 46 -5.57 -11.43 -2.72
N GLU A 47 -5.49 -10.95 -1.47
CA GLU A 47 -5.14 -9.56 -1.14
C GLU A 47 -4.28 -9.46 0.13
N TYR A 48 -3.53 -8.37 0.28
CA TYR A 48 -2.87 -8.03 1.54
C TYR A 48 -3.77 -7.15 2.39
N PHE A 49 -3.94 -7.49 3.67
CA PHE A 49 -4.73 -6.68 4.60
C PHE A 49 -3.86 -5.76 5.47
N PHE A 50 -4.31 -4.52 5.63
CA PHE A 50 -3.71 -3.53 6.52
C PHE A 50 -4.82 -2.88 7.35
N ASP A 51 -4.72 -3.01 8.67
CA ASP A 51 -5.60 -2.32 9.60
C ASP A 51 -5.17 -0.85 9.76
N ARG A 52 -5.38 -0.05 8.71
CA ARG A 52 -4.97 1.37 8.61
C ARG A 52 -6.04 2.19 7.89
N HIS A 53 -5.95 3.51 8.03
CA HIS A 53 -6.92 4.43 7.44
C HIS A 53 -6.72 4.55 5.91
N PRO A 54 -7.74 4.24 5.08
CA PRO A 54 -7.60 4.24 3.63
C PRO A 54 -7.29 5.62 3.04
N GLY A 55 -7.80 6.69 3.64
CA GLY A 55 -7.53 8.06 3.17
C GLY A 55 -6.05 8.45 3.23
N ILE A 56 -5.31 7.98 4.24
CA ILE A 56 -3.86 8.23 4.35
C ILE A 56 -3.10 7.36 3.37
N PHE A 57 -3.58 6.13 3.16
CA PHE A 57 -2.96 5.21 2.22
C PHE A 57 -3.06 5.70 0.77
N ALA A 58 -4.09 6.46 0.43
CA ALA A 58 -4.18 7.11 -0.87
C ALA A 58 -2.98 8.04 -1.15
N THR A 59 -2.53 8.82 -0.16
CA THR A 59 -1.30 9.64 -0.24
C THR A 59 -0.06 8.77 -0.45
N VAL A 60 0.05 7.66 0.27
CA VAL A 60 1.15 6.70 0.06
C VAL A 60 1.13 6.18 -1.38
N MET A 61 -0.01 5.74 -1.89
CA MET A 61 -0.12 5.25 -3.27
C MET A 61 0.18 6.33 -4.32
N HIS A 62 -0.21 7.57 -4.06
CA HIS A 62 0.15 8.70 -4.91
C HIS A 62 1.67 8.89 -4.97
N TYR A 63 2.35 8.85 -3.82
CA TYR A 63 3.80 8.97 -3.75
C TYR A 63 4.55 7.90 -4.57
N TYR A 64 4.05 6.66 -4.62
CA TYR A 64 4.66 5.61 -5.49
C TYR A 64 4.43 5.86 -6.99
N ARG A 65 3.39 6.61 -7.36
CA ARG A 65 3.05 6.89 -8.76
C ARG A 65 3.77 8.13 -9.28
N THR A 66 3.80 9.22 -8.50
CA THR A 66 4.28 10.54 -8.92
C THR A 66 5.65 10.91 -8.36
N GLU A 67 6.14 10.21 -7.33
CA GLU A 67 7.32 10.58 -6.54
C GLU A 67 7.18 11.85 -5.68
N GLU A 68 5.99 12.45 -5.65
CA GLU A 68 5.66 13.62 -4.85
C GLU A 68 4.80 13.21 -3.64
N LEU A 69 5.17 13.70 -2.45
CA LEU A 69 4.45 13.41 -1.21
C LEU A 69 3.53 14.59 -0.89
N HIS A 70 2.26 14.47 -1.31
CA HIS A 70 1.22 15.45 -0.99
C HIS A 70 0.33 14.94 0.15
N THR A 71 0.41 15.58 1.31
CA THR A 71 -0.47 15.29 2.44
C THR A 71 -1.58 16.34 2.51
N ASP A 72 -2.83 15.90 2.57
CA ASP A 72 -3.94 16.83 2.81
C ASP A 72 -3.80 17.44 4.21
N HIS A 73 -3.95 18.77 4.29
CA HIS A 73 -3.88 19.52 5.55
C HIS A 73 -4.99 19.17 6.57
N ASN A 74 -5.94 18.32 6.19
CA ASN A 74 -7.05 17.86 7.03
C ASN A 74 -6.75 16.56 7.80
N ILE A 75 -5.53 16.01 7.71
CA ILE A 75 -5.13 14.82 8.45
C ILE A 75 -4.51 15.25 9.78
N CYS A 76 -5.16 14.90 10.90
CA CYS A 76 -4.65 15.21 12.24
C CYS A 76 -3.31 14.47 12.48
N GLY A 77 -2.27 15.20 12.91
CA GLY A 77 -0.87 14.74 12.93
C GLY A 77 -0.55 13.55 13.84
N ASN A 78 -1.52 13.06 14.64
CA ASN A 78 -1.31 11.94 15.56
C ASN A 78 -1.32 10.56 14.87
N ILE A 79 -1.41 10.52 13.53
CA ILE A 79 -1.42 9.28 12.74
C ILE A 79 -0.01 8.90 12.22
N ILE A 80 0.97 9.80 12.35
CA ILE A 80 2.38 9.55 12.03
C ILE A 80 3.15 9.34 13.34
N LYS A 81 3.07 8.13 13.90
CA LYS A 81 3.99 7.65 14.93
C LYS A 81 4.54 6.29 14.52
#